data_AF-A0A7K9SYA3-F1
#
_entry.id   AF-A0A7K9SYA3-F1
#
_cell.length_a   1.000
_cell.length_b   1.000
_cell.length_c   1.000
_cell.angle_alpha   90.00
_cell.angle_beta   90.00
_cell.angle_gamma   90.00
#
_symmetry.space_group_name_H-M   'P 1'
#
loop_
_entity.id
_entity.type
_entity.pdbx_description
1 polymer ?
#
loop_
_entity_poly.entity_id
_entity_poly.type
_entity_poly.pdbx_seq_one_letter_code
_entity_poly.pdbx_strand_id
1 'polypeptide(L)'
;EKIRIEIISLGLAESRVVLDDTIKQLFVEFRLYNFPAEETPLSLPKPTSGQRIHYNYGSVMHVDMANNRARREYLKSMLLEPDLHTDSLRFTVVTDPPEDEQDLECEDIGFAYVSLREIFQKQRDIIEQDIDVFDSEDESAVIGKLKVTVEALHALRSIYEECKEN
;
A
#
# COMPACT_ATOMS: atom_id res chain seq x y z
N GLU A 1 -5.23 -15.54 11.89
CA GLU A 1 -5.68 -14.13 11.83
C GLU A 1 -5.30 -13.52 10.48
N LYS A 2 -5.74 -12.29 10.18
CA LYS A 2 -5.52 -11.64 8.88
C LYS A 2 -5.52 -10.11 8.98
N ILE A 3 -4.80 -9.47 8.06
CA ILE A 3 -4.89 -8.04 7.76
C ILE A 3 -5.69 -7.91 6.46
N ARG A 4 -6.69 -7.02 6.42
CA ARG A 4 -7.47 -6.74 5.21
C ARG A 4 -7.02 -5.41 4.63
N ILE A 5 -6.88 -5.36 3.31
CA ILE A 5 -6.43 -4.19 2.57
C ILE A 5 -7.42 -3.97 1.44
N GLU A 6 -7.86 -2.74 1.26
CA GLU A 6 -8.69 -2.34 0.14
C GLU A 6 -8.05 -1.13 -0.55
N ILE A 7 -7.82 -1.26 -1.86
CA ILE A 7 -7.43 -0.16 -2.73
C ILE A 7 -8.70 0.33 -3.43
N ILE A 8 -9.21 1.47 -2.99
CA ILE A 8 -10.53 1.96 -3.41
C ILE A 8 -10.38 2.81 -4.67
N SER A 9 -9.57 3.87 -4.62
CA SER A 9 -9.41 4.78 -5.77
C SER A 9 -8.12 5.58 -5.73
N LEU A 10 -7.61 5.94 -6.90
CA LEU A 10 -6.46 6.83 -7.09
C LEU A 10 -6.91 8.11 -7.79
N GLY A 11 -6.49 9.26 -7.26
CA GLY A 11 -6.56 10.54 -7.96
C GLY A 11 -5.16 11.16 -8.05
N LEU A 12 -4.87 11.84 -9.15
CA LEU A 12 -3.60 12.54 -9.35
C LEU A 12 -3.80 14.07 -9.22
N ALA A 13 -2.81 14.72 -8.62
CA ALA A 13 -2.69 16.18 -8.59
C ALA A 13 -1.97 16.67 -9.86
N GLU A 14 -2.04 17.98 -10.11
CA GLU A 14 -1.23 18.65 -11.16
C GLU A 14 0.26 18.37 -10.89
N SER A 15 0.83 17.42 -11.62
CA SER A 15 2.15 16.82 -11.38
C SER A 15 2.77 16.37 -12.71
N ARG A 16 4.07 16.03 -12.70
CA ARG A 16 4.77 15.53 -13.89
C ARG A 16 4.06 14.30 -14.50
N VAL A 17 3.51 13.44 -13.65
CA VAL A 17 2.80 12.22 -14.05
C VAL A 17 1.56 12.53 -14.90
N VAL A 18 0.77 13.54 -14.50
CA VAL A 18 -0.42 13.93 -15.28
C VAL A 18 -0.04 14.51 -16.63
N LEU A 19 1.04 15.29 -16.67
CA LEU A 19 1.56 15.94 -17.88
C LEU A 19 2.29 14.98 -18.84
N ASP A 20 2.72 13.82 -18.36
CA ASP A 20 3.43 12.84 -19.17
C ASP A 20 2.46 12.00 -20.02
N ASP A 21 2.35 12.35 -21.30
CA ASP A 21 1.49 11.64 -22.24
C ASP A 21 1.94 10.21 -22.54
N THR A 22 3.14 9.77 -22.15
CA THR A 22 3.57 8.37 -22.32
C THR A 22 2.88 7.44 -21.30
N ILE A 23 2.52 7.96 -20.13
CA ILE A 23 1.85 7.19 -19.07
C ILE A 23 0.36 7.04 -19.41
N LYS A 24 -0.06 5.81 -19.75
CA LYS A 24 -1.43 5.50 -20.18
C LYS A 24 -2.25 4.74 -19.15
N GLN A 25 -1.68 3.69 -18.57
CA GLN A 25 -2.34 2.79 -17.64
C GLN A 25 -1.56 2.71 -16.35
N LEU A 26 -2.28 2.57 -15.24
CA LEU A 26 -1.73 2.50 -13.90
C LEU A 26 -2.33 1.32 -13.16
N PHE A 27 -1.51 0.62 -12.40
CA PHE A 27 -1.96 -0.29 -11.36
C PHE A 27 -1.34 0.09 -10.03
N VAL A 28 -1.83 -0.51 -8.95
CA VAL A 28 -1.28 -0.30 -7.61
C VAL A 28 -0.86 -1.64 -7.03
N GLU A 29 0.40 -1.74 -6.63
CA GLU A 29 0.88 -2.82 -5.79
C GLU A 29 0.94 -2.38 -4.33
N PHE A 30 0.89 -3.34 -3.41
CA PHE A 30 1.20 -3.12 -2.00
C PHE A 30 2.11 -4.21 -1.47
N ARG A 31 2.97 -3.83 -0.52
CA ARG A 31 3.95 -4.72 0.09
C ARG A 31 4.13 -4.42 1.57
N LEU A 32 4.24 -5.48 2.37
CA LEU A 32 4.71 -5.41 3.74
C LEU A 32 6.18 -5.84 3.79
N TYR A 33 7.09 -4.93 4.14
CA TYR A 33 8.53 -5.21 4.25
C TYR A 33 9.08 -5.98 3.03
N ASN A 34 9.74 -7.12 3.25
CA ASN A 34 10.33 -7.97 2.23
C ASN A 34 9.43 -9.15 1.83
N PHE A 35 8.13 -9.11 2.19
CA PHE A 35 7.18 -10.12 1.73
C PHE A 35 6.83 -9.87 0.25
N PRO A 36 6.34 -10.90 -0.48
CA PRO A 36 5.86 -10.71 -1.85
C PRO A 36 4.85 -9.56 -1.93
N ALA A 37 4.98 -8.74 -2.98
CA ALA A 37 3.98 -7.75 -3.29
C ALA A 37 2.71 -8.43 -3.82
N GLU A 38 1.59 -7.75 -3.64
CA GLU A 38 0.32 -8.07 -4.29
C GLU A 38 -0.15 -6.84 -5.05
N GLU A 39 -0.80 -7.03 -6.18
CA GLU A 39 -1.20 -5.96 -7.09
C GLU A 39 -2.69 -5.99 -7.39
N THR A 40 -3.22 -4.84 -7.79
CA THR A 40 -4.56 -4.76 -8.38
C THR A 40 -4.58 -5.57 -9.67
N PRO A 41 -5.61 -6.42 -9.91
CA PRO A 41 -5.62 -7.37 -11.03
C PRO A 41 -5.78 -6.71 -12.40
N LEU A 42 -6.10 -5.42 -12.46
CA LEU A 42 -6.28 -4.66 -13.68
C LEU A 42 -5.60 -3.30 -13.55
N SER A 43 -4.86 -2.94 -14.59
CA SER A 43 -4.44 -1.57 -14.81
C SER A 43 -5.62 -0.75 -15.31
N LEU A 44 -5.73 0.48 -14.82
CA LEU A 44 -6.79 1.42 -15.18
C LEU A 44 -6.19 2.65 -15.88
N PRO A 45 -6.95 3.31 -16.77
CA PRO A 45 -6.46 4.48 -17.48
C PRO A 45 -6.01 5.58 -16.51
N LYS A 46 -4.87 6.21 -16.78
CA LYS A 46 -4.37 7.34 -15.99
C LYS A 46 -5.48 8.38 -15.79
N PRO A 47 -5.84 8.76 -14.54
CA PRO A 47 -6.87 9.76 -14.32
C PRO A 47 -6.37 11.12 -14.83
N THR A 48 -7.26 11.90 -15.43
CA THR A 48 -6.97 13.32 -15.72
C THR A 48 -7.03 14.14 -14.42
N SER A 49 -6.46 15.35 -14.44
CA SER A 49 -6.44 16.22 -13.27
C SER A 49 -7.83 16.42 -12.67
N GLY A 50 -7.93 16.24 -11.35
CA GLY A 50 -9.19 16.36 -10.61
C GLY A 50 -10.14 15.16 -10.73
N GLN A 51 -9.83 14.16 -11.54
CA GLN A 51 -10.58 12.90 -11.62
C GLN A 51 -9.98 11.81 -10.74
N ARG A 52 -10.77 10.76 -10.48
CA ARG A 52 -10.32 9.55 -9.78
C ARG A 52 -10.68 8.32 -10.59
N ILE A 53 -9.78 7.34 -10.58
CA ILE A 53 -10.06 5.97 -11.02
C ILE A 53 -10.34 5.10 -9.80
N HIS A 54 -11.22 4.11 -9.96
CA HIS A 54 -11.69 3.26 -8.87
C HIS A 54 -11.32 1.81 -9.12
N TYR A 55 -10.39 1.29 -8.32
CA TYR A 55 -9.99 -0.12 -8.36
C TYR A 55 -10.99 -1.00 -7.61
N ASN A 56 -11.48 -0.53 -6.44
CA ASN A 56 -12.35 -1.29 -5.54
C ASN A 56 -11.85 -2.73 -5.31
N TYR A 57 -10.54 -2.87 -5.12
CA TYR A 57 -9.86 -4.15 -4.99
C TYR A 57 -9.59 -4.45 -3.52
N GLY A 58 -10.10 -5.56 -3.02
CA GLY A 58 -9.86 -6.05 -1.67
C GLY A 58 -8.92 -7.25 -1.67
N SER A 59 -7.90 -7.23 -0.81
CA SER A 59 -7.01 -8.35 -0.55
C SER A 59 -6.89 -8.67 0.95
N VAL A 60 -6.43 -9.89 1.24
CA VAL A 60 -6.27 -10.45 2.58
C VAL A 60 -4.85 -10.97 2.75
N MET A 61 -4.10 -10.31 3.63
CA MET A 61 -2.79 -10.78 4.06
C MET A 61 -2.93 -11.67 5.31
N HIS A 62 -2.71 -12.97 5.14
CA HIS A 62 -2.80 -13.93 6.24
C HIS A 62 -1.62 -13.82 7.21
N VAL A 63 -1.91 -13.85 8.52
CA VAL A 63 -0.90 -13.74 9.60
C VAL A 63 -1.14 -14.76 10.72
N ASP A 64 -1.85 -15.85 10.42
CA ASP A 64 -2.07 -16.94 11.37
C ASP A 64 -0.77 -17.61 11.81
N MET A 65 -0.74 -18.02 13.08
CA MET A 65 0.40 -18.68 13.69
C MET A 65 0.82 -19.98 12.98
N ALA A 66 -0.12 -20.70 12.36
CA ALA A 66 0.13 -22.01 11.76
C ALA A 66 0.95 -21.92 10.45
N ASN A 67 0.61 -20.97 9.57
CA ASN A 67 1.17 -20.93 8.21
C ASN A 67 2.00 -19.68 7.92
N ASN A 68 1.90 -18.63 8.75
CA ASN A 68 2.45 -17.32 8.45
C ASN A 68 3.47 -16.84 9.48
N ARG A 69 4.26 -17.78 10.03
CA ARG A 69 5.23 -17.51 11.10
C ARG A 69 6.19 -16.36 10.76
N ALA A 70 6.80 -16.35 9.58
CA ALA A 70 7.76 -15.29 9.20
C ALA A 70 7.13 -13.89 9.22
N ARG A 71 5.92 -13.76 8.67
CA ARG A 71 5.16 -12.50 8.69
C ARG A 71 4.73 -12.09 10.09
N ARG A 72 4.33 -13.07 10.90
CA ARG A 72 3.96 -12.85 12.30
C ARG A 72 5.15 -12.39 13.14
N GLU A 73 6.33 -13.01 12.99
CA GLU A 73 7.56 -12.60 13.69
C GLU A 73 8.00 -11.19 13.30
N TYR A 74 7.93 -10.85 12.01
CA TYR A 74 8.19 -9.48 11.57
C TYR A 74 7.25 -8.47 12.26
N LEU A 75 5.95 -8.76 12.31
CA LEU A 75 4.98 -7.90 13.01
C LEU A 75 5.25 -7.84 14.53
N LYS A 76 5.75 -8.92 15.14
CA LYS A 76 6.19 -8.92 16.55
C LYS A 76 7.37 -7.97 16.75
N SER A 77 8.44 -8.11 15.98
CA SER A 77 9.60 -7.22 16.04
C SER A 77 9.19 -5.76 15.84
N MET A 78 8.34 -5.48 14.83
CA MET A 78 7.79 -4.15 14.62
C MET A 78 7.07 -3.61 15.88
N LEU A 79 6.22 -4.41 16.53
CA LEU A 79 5.48 -3.95 17.72
C LEU A 79 6.39 -3.76 18.96
N LEU A 80 7.43 -4.59 19.12
CA LEU A 80 8.29 -4.60 20.31
C LEU A 80 9.50 -3.67 20.22
N GLU A 81 9.99 -3.39 19.01
CA GLU A 81 11.19 -2.58 18.77
C GLU A 81 10.78 -1.22 18.18
N PRO A 82 10.74 -0.13 18.97
CA PRO A 82 10.31 1.19 18.49
C PRO A 82 11.22 1.78 17.42
N ASP A 83 12.51 1.41 17.44
CA ASP A 83 13.55 1.92 16.54
C ASP A 83 13.53 1.23 15.15
N LEU A 84 12.66 0.23 14.96
CA LEU A 84 12.49 -0.41 13.66
C LEU A 84 11.76 0.55 12.71
N HIS A 85 12.51 1.12 11.75
CA HIS A 85 11.98 2.02 10.70
C HIS A 85 11.17 1.31 9.61
N THR A 86 10.94 0.00 9.74
CA THR A 86 10.16 -0.80 8.79
C THR A 86 8.84 -1.20 9.44
N ASP A 87 7.89 -0.26 9.52
CA ASP A 87 6.58 -0.46 10.15
C ASP A 87 5.39 -0.20 9.20
N SER A 88 5.70 0.09 7.95
CA SER A 88 4.75 0.65 6.99
C SER A 88 4.38 -0.36 5.92
N LEU A 89 3.08 -0.49 5.68
CA LEU A 89 2.54 -1.07 4.45
C LEU A 89 2.75 -0.06 3.34
N ARG A 90 3.60 -0.39 2.36
CA ARG A 90 3.88 0.47 1.21
C ARG A 90 2.93 0.15 0.09
N PHE A 91 2.36 1.17 -0.52
CA PHE A 91 1.65 1.11 -1.79
C PHE A 91 2.54 1.76 -2.85
N THR A 92 2.65 1.14 -4.01
CA THR A 92 3.39 1.67 -5.16
C THR A 92 2.39 1.86 -6.30
N VAL A 93 2.37 3.04 -6.90
CA VAL A 93 1.66 3.29 -8.15
C VAL A 93 2.65 3.02 -9.27
N VAL A 94 2.26 2.16 -10.22
CA VAL A 94 3.15 1.63 -11.26
C VAL A 94 2.54 1.84 -12.63
N THR A 95 3.36 2.17 -13.63
CA THR A 95 2.93 2.21 -15.03
C THR A 95 2.72 0.80 -15.59
N ASP A 96 1.74 0.68 -16.48
CA ASP A 96 1.57 -0.51 -17.31
C ASP A 96 1.66 -0.09 -18.78
N PRO A 97 2.75 -0.45 -19.48
CA PRO A 97 2.89 -0.16 -20.90
C PRO A 97 1.71 -0.73 -21.71
N PRO A 98 1.27 -0.05 -22.78
CA PRO A 98 0.18 -0.54 -23.61
C PRO A 98 0.55 -1.86 -24.32
N GLU A 99 -0.46 -2.62 -24.78
CA GLU A 99 -0.25 -3.95 -25.36
C GLU A 99 0.74 -3.98 -26.54
N ASP A 100 0.83 -2.88 -27.31
CA ASP A 100 1.73 -2.70 -28.44
C ASP A 100 3.15 -2.23 -28.08
N GLU A 101 3.39 -1.89 -26.82
CA GLU A 101 4.68 -1.46 -26.27
C GLU A 101 5.11 -2.32 -25.06
N GLN A 102 4.67 -3.58 -25.01
CA GLN A 102 4.99 -4.53 -23.92
C GLN A 102 6.49 -4.85 -23.74
N ASP A 103 7.34 -4.40 -24.66
CA ASP A 103 8.80 -4.47 -24.51
C ASP A 103 9.33 -3.44 -23.50
N LEU A 104 8.53 -2.43 -23.13
CA LEU A 104 8.88 -1.44 -22.10
C LEU A 104 8.74 -2.03 -20.69
N GLU A 105 9.56 -1.54 -19.77
CA GLU A 105 9.49 -1.94 -18.36
C GLU A 105 8.41 -1.14 -17.62
N CYS A 106 7.77 -1.77 -16.64
CA CYS A 106 6.91 -1.07 -15.70
C CYS A 106 7.76 -0.17 -14.79
N GLU A 107 7.29 1.05 -14.56
CA GLU A 107 8.00 2.07 -13.79
C GLU A 107 7.21 2.48 -12.55
N ASP A 108 7.90 2.56 -11.41
CA ASP A 108 7.33 3.10 -10.16
C ASP A 108 7.21 4.63 -10.29
N ILE A 109 5.99 5.15 -10.24
CA ILE A 109 5.74 6.60 -10.38
C ILE A 109 5.50 7.30 -9.05
N GLY A 110 5.12 6.54 -8.02
CA GLY A 110 4.98 7.11 -6.69
C GLY A 110 4.63 6.11 -5.60
N PHE A 111 4.81 6.56 -4.37
CA PHE A 111 4.74 5.74 -3.18
C PHE A 111 3.78 6.33 -2.15
N ALA A 112 2.99 5.48 -1.50
CA ALA A 112 2.15 5.86 -0.36
C ALA A 112 2.33 4.86 0.79
N TYR A 113 2.06 5.29 2.02
CA TYR A 113 2.41 4.52 3.21
C TYR A 113 1.28 4.51 4.23
N VAL A 114 1.06 3.36 4.85
CA VAL A 114 0.24 3.22 6.06
C VAL A 114 1.08 2.59 7.16
N SER A 115 1.29 3.32 8.26
CA SER A 115 1.99 2.76 9.44
C SER A 115 1.07 1.82 10.20
N LEU A 116 1.45 0.54 10.25
CA LEU A 116 0.76 -0.46 11.07
C LEU A 116 0.97 -0.19 12.57
N ARG A 117 2.12 0.39 12.92
CA ARG A 117 2.39 0.84 14.29
C ARG A 117 1.42 1.94 14.70
N GLU A 118 1.14 2.89 13.82
CA GLU A 118 0.17 3.96 14.10
C GLU A 118 -1.24 3.41 14.32
N ILE A 119 -1.69 2.44 13.50
CA ILE A 119 -2.97 1.73 13.70
C ILE A 119 -3.03 1.12 15.10
N PHE A 120 -1.95 0.44 15.52
CA PHE A 120 -1.87 -0.16 16.84
C PHE A 120 -1.87 0.91 17.94
N GLN A 121 -1.03 1.94 17.87
CA GLN A 121 -0.93 2.97 18.90
C GLN A 121 -2.23 3.77 19.06
N LYS A 122 -2.88 4.13 17.94
CA LYS A 122 -4.16 4.85 17.93
C LYS A 122 -5.36 3.94 18.21
N GLN A 123 -5.13 2.62 18.27
CA GLN A 123 -6.17 1.61 18.48
C GLN A 123 -7.33 1.75 17.48
N ARG A 124 -7.00 2.05 16.21
CA ARG A 124 -7.98 2.37 15.18
C ARG A 124 -7.47 1.99 13.79
N ASP A 125 -8.27 1.21 13.07
CA ASP A 125 -8.04 0.87 11.66
C ASP A 125 -8.19 2.10 10.73
N ILE A 126 -7.63 1.99 9.52
CA ILE A 126 -7.82 2.98 8.46
C ILE A 126 -9.02 2.55 7.64
N ILE A 127 -10.07 3.38 7.57
CA ILE A 127 -11.31 3.08 6.85
C ILE A 127 -11.58 4.17 5.82
N GLU A 128 -11.53 3.81 4.53
CA GLU A 128 -11.78 4.69 3.38
C GLU A 128 -11.05 6.05 3.43
N GLN A 129 -9.80 6.08 3.91
CA GLN A 129 -9.04 7.33 4.07
C GLN A 129 -8.17 7.60 2.85
N ASP A 130 -8.06 8.88 2.47
CA ASP A 130 -7.06 9.33 1.49
C ASP A 130 -5.69 9.44 2.17
N ILE A 131 -4.69 8.77 1.59
CA ILE A 131 -3.27 8.91 1.90
C ILE A 131 -2.55 9.56 0.73
N ASP A 132 -1.53 10.37 1.04
CA ASP A 132 -0.76 11.06 0.02
C ASP A 132 0.14 10.09 -0.75
N VAL A 133 0.21 10.28 -2.06
CA VAL A 133 1.14 9.58 -2.96
C VAL A 133 2.28 10.53 -3.27
N PHE A 134 3.49 10.16 -2.87
CA PHE A 134 4.72 10.93 -3.09
C PHE A 134 5.38 10.53 -4.41
N ASP A 135 6.02 11.49 -5.07
CA ASP A 135 6.71 11.28 -6.34
C ASP A 135 7.88 10.29 -6.16
N SER A 136 8.09 9.40 -7.13
CA SER A 136 9.26 8.51 -7.13
C SER A 136 10.58 9.23 -7.42
N GLU A 137 10.54 10.40 -8.06
CA GLU A 137 11.73 11.23 -8.36
C GLU A 137 11.96 12.33 -7.31
N ASP A 138 10.93 12.70 -6.54
CA ASP A 138 10.99 13.70 -5.46
C ASP A 138 10.10 13.28 -4.29
N GLU A 139 10.70 12.63 -3.30
CA GLU A 139 10.00 12.11 -2.11
C GLU A 139 9.28 13.20 -1.28
N SER A 140 9.54 14.49 -1.54
CA SER A 140 8.85 15.60 -0.89
C SER A 140 7.60 16.10 -1.63
N ALA A 141 7.47 15.74 -2.91
CA ALA A 141 6.38 16.18 -3.76
C ALA A 141 5.19 15.21 -3.72
N VAL A 142 4.00 15.73 -3.44
CA VAL A 142 2.76 14.94 -3.49
C VAL A 142 2.18 14.99 -4.91
N ILE A 143 2.11 13.83 -5.56
CA ILE A 143 1.60 13.68 -6.94
C ILE A 143 0.14 13.21 -7.00
N GLY A 144 -0.44 12.80 -5.87
CA GLY A 144 -1.80 12.30 -5.85
C GLY A 144 -2.26 11.84 -4.48
N LYS A 145 -3.45 11.24 -4.47
CA LYS A 145 -4.06 10.63 -3.29
C LYS A 145 -4.61 9.26 -3.61
N LEU A 146 -4.26 8.30 -2.77
CA LEU A 146 -4.79 6.94 -2.80
C LEU A 146 -5.81 6.79 -1.67
N LYS A 147 -7.02 6.35 -1.98
CA LYS A 147 -8.03 6.03 -0.96
C LYS A 147 -7.95 4.55 -0.63
N VAL A 148 -7.75 4.24 0.65
CA VAL A 148 -7.56 2.87 1.12
C VAL A 148 -8.35 2.55 2.39
N THR A 149 -8.60 1.26 2.59
CA THR A 149 -8.97 0.67 3.89
C THR A 149 -7.87 -0.29 4.31
N VAL A 150 -7.40 -0.21 5.55
CA VAL A 150 -6.45 -1.15 6.16
C VAL A 150 -6.96 -1.54 7.53
N GLU A 151 -7.48 -2.78 7.63
CA GLU A 151 -7.94 -3.39 8.88
C GLU A 151 -6.85 -4.34 9.39
N ALA A 152 -6.09 -3.90 10.39
CA ALA A 152 -4.96 -4.64 10.94
C ALA A 152 -5.01 -4.76 12.48
N LEU A 153 -5.76 -3.88 13.16
CA LEU A 153 -5.74 -3.73 14.60
C LEU A 153 -6.00 -5.04 15.36
N HIS A 154 -7.00 -5.81 14.92
CA HIS A 154 -7.32 -7.09 15.55
C HIS A 154 -6.14 -8.07 15.49
N ALA A 155 -5.48 -8.18 14.33
CA ALA A 155 -4.33 -9.05 14.19
C ALA A 155 -3.13 -8.55 15.02
N LEU A 156 -2.87 -7.24 15.02
CA LEU A 156 -1.77 -6.64 15.79
C LEU A 156 -1.95 -6.83 17.31
N ARG A 157 -3.19 -6.72 17.83
CA ARG A 157 -3.50 -7.01 19.24
C ARG A 157 -3.20 -8.47 19.59
N SER A 158 -3.71 -9.40 18.78
CA SER A 158 -3.47 -10.84 18.98
C SER A 158 -1.97 -11.16 19.01
N ILE A 159 -1.21 -10.60 18.07
CA ILE A 159 0.25 -10.78 17.99
C ILE A 159 0.96 -10.22 19.22
N TYR A 160 0.53 -9.05 19.71
CA TYR A 160 1.12 -8.41 20.89
C TYR A 160 0.80 -9.16 22.19
N GLU A 161 -0.40 -9.73 22.32
CA GLU A 161 -0.80 -10.53 23.49
C GLU A 161 0.06 -11.79 23.61
N GLU A 162 0.38 -12.46 22.50
CA GLU A 162 1.32 -13.59 22.50
C GLU A 162 2.71 -13.24 23.05
N CYS A 163 3.15 -11.98 22.91
CA CYS A 163 4.42 -11.51 23.43
C CYS A 163 4.39 -11.23 24.93
N LYS A 164 3.20 -11.13 25.54
CA LYS A 164 3.03 -10.96 27.00
C LYS A 164 2.88 -12.29 27.73
N GLU A 165 2.41 -13.32 27.03
CA GLU A 165 2.17 -14.65 27.60
C GLU A 165 3.40 -15.58 27.53
N ASN A 166 4.47 -15.15 26.87
CA ASN A 166 5.78 -15.81 26.83
C ASN A 166 6.83 -15.00 27.60
#